data_AF-A0A430SE67-F1
#
_entry.id   AF-A0A430SE67-F1
#
_cell.length_a   1.000
_cell.length_b   1.000
_cell.length_c   1.000
_cell.angle_alpha   90.00
_cell.angle_beta   90.00
_cell.angle_gamma   90.00
#
_symmetry.space_group_name_H-M   'P 1'
#
loop_
_entity.id
_entity.type
_entity.pdbx_description
1 polymer ?
#
loop_
_entity_poly.entity_id
_entity_poly.type
_entity_poly.pdbx_seq_one_letter_code
_entity_poly.pdbx_strand_id
1 'polypeptide(L)'
;LVVVPILAAAGCTFAKMSGRGLAHTGGTIDKLESVPGWRGEMTEGEFLERAERIGLVIAAQSPDLAPLDGKLYALRDVTATVESIPLIASSIMSKKLAAGARSIVLDVKVGKGAFMKTLEEARLLAKTMVEIGQGAGRRVRALLTSMEAPLGRAVGNAIEVREAIETLKGKGPADLLEVALRLAEEALRLEGLDPSLARRAWESGKALERFQAFLEAQGGNPRVVEDFSLLPLGEELPLASEKEGVVQEVDAYRVGLAVLALGGGRRKKGEA
;
A
#
# COMPACT_ATOMS: atom_id res chain seq x y z
N LEU A 1 -2.56 -4.01 -1.35
CA LEU A 1 -3.69 -4.94 -1.16
C LEU A 1 -3.33 -6.37 -1.56
N VAL A 2 -2.47 -6.58 -2.58
CA VAL A 2 -2.09 -7.92 -3.07
C VAL A 2 -0.95 -8.60 -2.28
N VAL A 3 0.15 -7.88 -1.99
CA VAL A 3 1.33 -8.41 -1.28
C VAL A 3 0.98 -9.06 0.07
N VAL A 4 0.05 -8.42 0.76
CA VAL A 4 -0.20 -8.66 2.17
C VAL A 4 -0.90 -10.02 2.41
N PRO A 5 -1.98 -10.35 1.69
CA PRO A 5 -2.55 -11.70 1.70
C PRO A 5 -1.59 -12.78 1.19
N ILE A 6 -0.72 -12.47 0.22
CA ILE A 6 0.30 -13.42 -0.25
C ILE A 6 1.25 -13.80 0.89
N LEU A 7 1.75 -12.82 1.64
CA LEU A 7 2.63 -13.08 2.78
C LEU A 7 1.92 -13.84 3.91
N ALA A 8 0.67 -13.47 4.21
CA ALA A 8 -0.14 -14.18 5.20
C ALA A 8 -0.38 -15.64 4.80
N ALA A 9 -0.68 -15.89 3.52
CA ALA A 9 -0.85 -17.24 2.98
C ALA A 9 0.46 -18.04 2.92
N ALA A 10 1.61 -17.36 2.83
CA ALA A 10 2.94 -17.96 2.88
C ALA A 10 3.45 -18.23 4.31
N GLY A 11 2.64 -17.95 5.35
CA GLY A 11 2.95 -18.25 6.74
C GLY A 11 3.61 -17.11 7.53
N CYS A 12 3.67 -15.90 6.97
CA CYS A 12 4.12 -14.72 7.73
C CYS A 12 2.95 -14.05 8.45
N THR A 13 3.20 -13.47 9.62
CA THR A 13 2.28 -12.49 10.20
C THR A 13 2.53 -11.12 9.58
N PHE A 14 1.52 -10.58 8.92
CA PHE A 14 1.55 -9.24 8.36
C PHE A 14 0.63 -8.32 9.17
N ALA A 15 1.22 -7.59 10.12
CA ALA A 15 0.52 -6.61 10.94
C ALA A 15 1.04 -5.20 10.62
N LYS A 16 0.20 -4.33 10.05
CA LYS A 16 0.62 -2.95 9.71
C LYS A 16 -0.39 -1.91 10.16
N MET A 17 0.13 -0.74 10.52
CA MET A 17 -0.63 0.50 10.49
C MET A 17 -0.48 1.19 9.13
N SER A 18 -1.56 1.77 8.64
CA SER A 18 -1.64 2.49 7.35
C SER A 18 -2.21 3.88 7.52
N GLY A 19 -1.73 4.80 6.68
CA GLY A 19 -2.31 6.14 6.57
C GLY A 19 -3.46 6.19 5.57
N ARG A 20 -4.18 7.30 5.66
CA ARG A 20 -5.08 7.82 4.62
C ARG A 20 -4.29 8.61 3.58
N GLY A 21 -4.88 8.79 2.41
CA GLY A 21 -4.31 9.54 1.30
C GLY A 21 -4.31 11.04 1.55
N LEU A 22 -3.42 11.74 0.86
CA LEU A 22 -3.36 13.21 0.82
C LEU A 22 -2.98 13.66 -0.59
N ALA A 23 -3.64 14.71 -1.07
CA ALA A 23 -3.48 15.27 -2.39
C ALA A 23 -3.67 14.22 -3.50
N HIS A 24 -2.65 14.04 -4.36
CA HIS A 24 -2.70 13.15 -5.51
C HIS A 24 -2.41 11.68 -5.17
N THR A 25 -2.10 11.37 -3.90
CA THR A 25 -1.78 10.00 -3.46
C THR A 25 -2.92 9.40 -2.64
N GLY A 26 -3.40 8.23 -3.06
CA GLY A 26 -4.45 7.49 -2.33
C GLY A 26 -3.91 6.71 -1.12
N GLY A 27 -4.75 6.52 -0.09
CA GLY A 27 -4.41 5.78 1.12
C GLY A 27 -4.86 4.32 1.07
N THR A 28 -4.16 3.44 1.78
CA THR A 28 -4.61 2.03 1.91
C THR A 28 -5.90 1.92 2.72
N ILE A 29 -6.07 2.78 3.73
CA ILE A 29 -7.29 2.81 4.56
C ILE A 29 -8.49 3.24 3.72
N ASP A 30 -8.37 4.33 2.94
CA ASP A 30 -9.48 4.85 2.12
C ASP A 30 -9.93 3.82 1.07
N LYS A 31 -8.98 3.05 0.52
CA LYS A 31 -9.28 1.92 -0.38
C LYS A 31 -10.10 0.85 0.34
N LEU A 32 -9.66 0.41 1.51
CA LEU A 32 -10.32 -0.67 2.25
C LEU A 32 -11.70 -0.28 2.79
N GLU A 33 -11.92 0.98 3.13
CA GLU A 33 -13.24 1.49 3.55
C GLU A 33 -14.29 1.50 2.43
N SER A 34 -13.88 1.30 1.17
CA SER A 34 -14.84 1.03 0.11
C SER A 34 -15.54 -0.33 0.26
N VAL A 35 -14.95 -1.27 1.03
CA VAL A 35 -15.58 -2.54 1.36
C VAL A 35 -16.65 -2.27 2.44
N PRO A 36 -17.94 -2.57 2.18
CA PRO A 36 -19.01 -2.28 3.13
C PRO A 36 -18.76 -2.89 4.51
N GLY A 37 -18.77 -2.06 5.55
CA GLY A 37 -18.59 -2.46 6.95
C GLY A 37 -17.13 -2.56 7.40
N TRP A 38 -16.16 -2.53 6.49
CA TRP A 38 -14.75 -2.62 6.88
C TRP A 38 -14.32 -1.39 7.65
N ARG A 39 -13.59 -1.58 8.76
CA ARG A 39 -13.03 -0.49 9.56
C ARG A 39 -11.56 -0.71 9.89
N GLY A 40 -10.79 0.38 9.91
CA GLY A 40 -9.38 0.38 10.29
C GLY A 40 -9.14 0.68 11.77
N GLU A 41 -10.12 1.26 12.45
CA GLU A 41 -10.06 1.61 13.86
C GLU A 41 -10.25 0.36 14.72
N MET A 42 -9.29 0.14 15.63
CA MET A 42 -9.32 -0.96 16.58
C MET A 42 -8.42 -0.66 17.77
N THR A 43 -8.69 -1.33 18.90
CA THR A 43 -7.82 -1.32 20.07
C THR A 43 -6.55 -2.14 19.84
N GLU A 44 -5.53 -1.93 20.67
CA GLU A 44 -4.30 -2.75 20.63
C GLU A 44 -4.60 -4.24 20.85
N GLY A 45 -5.52 -4.56 21.76
CA GLY A 45 -5.95 -5.94 22.01
C GLY A 45 -6.57 -6.60 20.78
N GLU A 46 -7.47 -5.91 20.08
CA GLU A 46 -8.04 -6.39 18.81
C GLU A 46 -6.97 -6.53 17.72
N PHE A 47 -5.99 -5.63 17.67
CA PHE A 47 -4.90 -5.69 16.69
C PHE A 47 -4.04 -6.94 16.89
N LEU A 48 -3.63 -7.21 18.13
CA LEU A 48 -2.81 -8.39 18.47
C LEU A 48 -3.59 -9.69 18.26
N GLU A 49 -4.85 -9.76 18.68
CA GLU A 49 -5.72 -10.93 18.48
C GLU A 49 -5.87 -11.27 17.00
N ARG A 50 -6.18 -10.27 16.16
CA ARG A 50 -6.33 -10.48 14.70
C ARG A 50 -5.01 -10.85 14.05
N ALA A 51 -3.90 -10.23 14.46
CA ALA A 51 -2.57 -10.57 13.96
C ALA A 51 -2.21 -12.03 14.25
N GLU A 52 -2.50 -12.51 15.46
CA GLU A 52 -2.24 -13.90 15.87
C GLU A 52 -3.17 -14.89 15.17
N ARG A 53 -4.49 -14.63 15.18
CA ARG A 53 -5.49 -15.56 14.64
C ARG A 53 -5.46 -15.67 13.12
N ILE A 54 -5.26 -14.56 12.41
CA ILE A 54 -5.43 -14.50 10.95
C ILE A 54 -4.08 -14.47 10.24
N GLY A 55 -3.04 -13.97 10.92
CA GLY A 55 -1.76 -13.64 10.29
C GLY A 55 -1.82 -12.35 9.47
N LEU A 56 -2.93 -11.60 9.51
CA LEU A 56 -3.12 -10.39 8.72
C LEU A 56 -4.02 -9.39 9.46
N VAL A 57 -3.47 -8.20 9.75
CA VAL A 57 -4.24 -7.03 10.22
C VAL A 57 -3.72 -5.74 9.58
N ILE A 58 -4.65 -4.86 9.18
CA ILE A 58 -4.35 -3.50 8.72
C ILE A 58 -5.15 -2.50 9.55
N ALA A 59 -4.47 -1.78 10.42
CA ALA A 59 -5.09 -0.74 11.24
C ALA A 59 -4.86 0.66 10.66
N ALA A 60 -5.79 1.58 10.93
CA ALA A 60 -5.55 3.00 10.77
C ALA A 60 -4.46 3.46 11.75
N GLN A 61 -3.70 4.49 11.41
CA GLN A 61 -2.71 5.05 12.33
C GLN A 61 -3.40 5.60 13.59
N SER A 62 -3.00 5.10 14.75
CA SER A 62 -3.35 5.70 16.04
C SER A 62 -2.47 6.93 16.32
N PRO A 63 -2.99 8.00 16.94
CA PRO A 63 -2.17 9.09 17.46
C PRO A 63 -1.12 8.63 18.48
N ASP A 64 -1.29 7.45 19.07
CA ASP A 64 -0.35 6.89 20.06
C ASP A 64 0.91 6.28 19.42
N LEU A 65 0.87 5.97 18.10
CA LEU A 65 2.03 5.40 17.41
C LEU A 65 2.92 6.50 16.83
N ALA A 66 4.13 6.65 17.41
CA ALA A 66 5.09 7.69 17.03
C ALA A 66 4.47 9.11 17.04
N PRO A 67 3.90 9.58 18.18
CA PRO A 67 3.17 10.85 18.25
C PRO A 67 4.00 12.08 17.84
N LEU A 68 5.32 12.02 18.08
CA LEU A 68 6.25 13.07 17.65
C LEU A 68 6.33 13.18 16.13
N ASP A 69 6.36 12.04 15.42
CA ASP A 69 6.37 12.03 13.95
C ASP A 69 5.07 12.65 13.41
N GLY A 70 3.92 12.33 13.98
CA GLY A 70 2.64 12.92 13.59
C GLY A 70 2.64 14.46 13.71
N LYS A 71 3.18 15.00 14.81
CA LYS A 71 3.31 16.46 15.00
C LYS A 71 4.31 17.08 14.02
N LEU A 72 5.48 16.47 13.84
CA LEU A 72 6.51 16.99 12.93
C LEU A 72 6.05 16.92 11.47
N TYR A 73 5.37 15.86 11.06
CA TYR A 73 4.82 15.74 9.71
C TYR A 73 3.79 16.82 9.42
N ALA A 74 2.87 17.08 10.36
CA ALA A 74 1.88 18.14 10.22
C ALA A 74 2.53 19.53 10.09
N LEU A 75 3.61 19.81 10.84
CA LEU A 75 4.38 21.05 10.69
C LEU A 75 5.07 21.12 9.33
N ARG A 76 5.65 20.02 8.85
CA ARG A 76 6.35 19.97 7.56
C ARG A 76 5.45 20.28 6.38
N ASP A 77 4.22 19.76 6.43
CA ASP A 77 3.18 19.95 5.41
C ASP A 77 2.83 21.43 5.19
N VAL A 78 2.87 22.25 6.25
CA VAL A 78 2.53 23.68 6.20
C VAL A 78 3.75 24.62 6.16
N THR A 79 4.97 24.06 6.11
CA THR A 79 6.22 24.85 6.09
C THR A 79 7.13 24.55 4.91
N ALA A 80 6.63 23.79 3.91
CA ALA A 80 7.41 23.37 2.75
C ALA A 80 8.70 22.60 3.11
N THR A 81 8.69 21.84 4.21
CA THR A 81 9.83 21.03 4.67
C THR A 81 9.56 19.52 4.58
N VAL A 82 8.61 19.12 3.73
CA VAL A 82 8.31 17.71 3.44
C VAL A 82 9.46 17.05 2.68
N GLU A 83 9.99 17.73 1.64
CA GLU A 83 10.98 17.23 0.68
C GLU A 83 12.41 17.23 1.22
N SER A 84 12.64 16.49 2.30
CA SER A 84 13.95 16.32 2.91
C SER A 84 14.17 14.84 3.22
N ILE A 85 15.18 14.23 2.58
CA ILE A 85 15.46 12.79 2.71
C ILE A 85 15.62 12.35 4.17
N PRO A 86 16.40 13.04 5.04
CA PRO A 86 16.49 12.67 6.45
C PRO A 86 15.14 12.69 7.18
N LEU A 87 14.28 13.68 6.89
CA LEU A 87 12.96 13.80 7.52
C LEU A 87 11.97 12.77 6.96
N ILE A 88 12.05 12.43 5.69
CA ILE A 88 11.26 11.37 5.06
C ILE A 88 11.66 10.01 5.63
N ALA A 89 12.96 9.70 5.65
CA ALA A 89 13.49 8.43 6.13
C ALA A 89 13.16 8.20 7.62
N SER A 90 13.43 9.19 8.48
CA SER A 90 13.11 9.10 9.91
C SER A 90 11.61 9.01 10.17
N SER A 91 10.79 9.74 9.40
CA SER A 91 9.33 9.68 9.51
C SER A 91 8.78 8.30 9.13
N ILE A 92 9.22 7.72 8.01
CA ILE A 92 8.77 6.39 7.58
C ILE A 92 9.25 5.33 8.58
N MET A 93 10.54 5.33 8.92
CA MET A 93 11.14 4.30 9.75
C MET A 93 10.65 4.34 11.19
N SER A 94 10.47 5.52 11.81
CA SER A 94 9.97 5.64 13.19
C SER A 94 8.64 4.91 13.39
N LYS A 95 7.70 5.05 12.45
CA LYS A 95 6.42 4.32 12.46
C LYS A 95 6.59 2.81 12.32
N LYS A 96 7.51 2.35 11.45
CA LYS A 96 7.77 0.90 11.28
C LYS A 96 8.43 0.29 12.52
N LEU A 97 9.34 1.03 13.16
CA LEU A 97 10.01 0.62 14.39
C LEU A 97 9.03 0.58 15.57
N ALA A 98 8.17 1.60 15.69
CA ALA A 98 7.15 1.66 16.73
C ALA A 98 6.11 0.53 16.57
N ALA A 99 5.77 0.14 15.33
CA ALA A 99 4.87 -0.97 15.05
C ALA A 99 5.49 -2.37 15.31
N GLY A 100 6.77 -2.45 15.71
CA GLY A 100 7.40 -3.70 16.14
C GLY A 100 7.86 -4.64 15.02
N ALA A 101 7.85 -4.21 13.75
CA ALA A 101 8.20 -5.07 12.62
C ALA A 101 9.65 -5.61 12.73
N ARG A 102 9.83 -6.93 12.61
CA ARG A 102 11.15 -7.59 12.61
C ARG A 102 11.90 -7.40 11.29
N SER A 103 11.19 -7.65 10.18
CA SER A 103 11.68 -7.46 8.83
C SER A 103 10.84 -6.44 8.09
N ILE A 104 11.51 -5.58 7.33
CA ILE A 104 10.89 -4.44 6.65
C ILE A 104 11.33 -4.48 5.18
N VAL A 105 10.36 -4.61 4.27
CA VAL A 105 10.58 -4.37 2.85
C VAL A 105 10.04 -3.00 2.49
N LEU A 106 10.89 -2.20 1.85
CA LEU A 106 10.61 -0.84 1.43
C LEU A 106 10.41 -0.81 -0.08
N ASP A 107 9.26 -0.35 -0.53
CA ASP A 107 8.99 -0.05 -1.93
C ASP A 107 9.23 1.45 -2.17
N VAL A 108 10.42 1.79 -2.67
CA VAL A 108 10.84 3.17 -2.92
C VAL A 108 10.52 3.53 -4.37
N LYS A 109 9.45 4.29 -4.55
CA LYS A 109 9.00 4.75 -5.87
C LYS A 109 9.97 5.76 -6.47
N VAL A 110 10.17 5.65 -7.79
CA VAL A 110 11.02 6.54 -8.59
C VAL A 110 10.24 7.03 -9.81
N GLY A 111 10.31 8.33 -10.10
CA GLY A 111 9.74 8.91 -11.33
C GLY A 111 8.69 9.98 -11.06
N LYS A 112 7.99 10.40 -12.10
CA LYS A 112 7.09 11.57 -12.07
C LYS A 112 5.98 11.47 -11.02
N GLY A 113 5.40 10.29 -10.81
CA GLY A 113 4.37 10.07 -9.78
C GLY A 113 4.90 9.87 -8.36
N ALA A 114 6.22 9.75 -8.18
CA ALA A 114 6.83 9.47 -6.89
C ALA A 114 7.23 10.75 -6.14
N PHE A 115 7.50 10.62 -4.84
CA PHE A 115 8.20 11.69 -4.09
C PHE A 115 9.63 11.89 -4.60
N MET A 116 10.34 10.80 -4.91
CA MET A 116 11.70 10.85 -5.46
C MET A 116 11.63 10.86 -6.98
N LYS A 117 11.97 11.98 -7.61
CA LYS A 117 11.88 12.14 -9.07
C LYS A 117 13.04 11.45 -9.78
N THR A 118 14.21 11.46 -9.16
CA THR A 118 15.43 10.89 -9.73
C THR A 118 15.80 9.56 -9.08
N LEU A 119 16.50 8.71 -9.85
CA LEU A 119 17.03 7.45 -9.36
C LEU A 119 18.08 7.65 -8.25
N GLU A 120 18.82 8.74 -8.29
CA GLU A 120 19.86 9.08 -7.32
C GLU A 120 19.25 9.40 -5.94
N GLU A 121 18.24 10.27 -5.89
CA GLU A 121 17.51 10.59 -4.67
C GLU A 121 16.82 9.36 -4.09
N ALA A 122 16.20 8.54 -4.95
CA ALA A 122 15.58 7.29 -4.52
C ALA A 122 16.58 6.29 -3.91
N ARG A 123 17.78 6.17 -4.51
CA ARG A 123 18.86 5.34 -3.97
C ARG A 123 19.35 5.87 -2.62
N LEU A 124 19.48 7.19 -2.49
CA LEU A 124 19.88 7.82 -1.24
C LEU A 124 18.82 7.57 -0.15
N LEU A 125 17.54 7.81 -0.44
CA LEU A 125 16.44 7.55 0.49
C LEU A 125 16.38 6.06 0.92
N ALA A 126 16.46 5.14 -0.04
CA ALA A 126 16.49 3.70 0.24
C ALA A 126 17.67 3.33 1.15
N LYS A 127 18.88 3.78 0.82
CA LYS A 127 20.08 3.53 1.62
C LYS A 127 19.92 4.06 3.05
N THR A 128 19.48 5.31 3.22
CA THR A 128 19.25 5.90 4.53
C THR A 128 18.23 5.12 5.36
N MET A 129 17.11 4.69 4.77
CA MET A 129 16.11 3.90 5.50
C MET A 129 16.62 2.51 5.89
N VAL A 130 17.41 1.86 5.02
CA VAL A 130 18.06 0.59 5.33
C VAL A 130 19.04 0.75 6.48
N GLU A 131 19.89 1.78 6.46
CA GLU A 131 20.86 2.07 7.53
C GLU A 131 20.17 2.35 8.87
N ILE A 132 19.09 3.15 8.88
CA ILE A 132 18.29 3.40 10.10
C ILE A 132 17.73 2.10 10.66
N GLY A 133 17.15 1.25 9.81
CA GLY A 133 16.55 0.00 10.26
C GLY A 133 17.58 -0.99 10.80
N GLN A 134 18.72 -1.11 10.13
CA GLN A 134 19.84 -1.94 10.60
C GLN A 134 20.41 -1.42 11.92
N GLY A 135 20.59 -0.10 12.05
CA GLY A 135 21.02 0.54 13.30
C GLY A 135 20.04 0.32 14.46
N ALA A 136 18.75 0.12 14.15
CA ALA A 136 17.71 -0.23 15.11
C ALA A 136 17.50 -1.76 15.29
N GLY A 137 18.42 -2.59 14.78
CA GLY A 137 18.37 -4.05 14.93
C GLY A 137 17.30 -4.74 14.09
N ARG A 138 16.81 -4.11 13.02
CA ARG A 138 15.81 -4.68 12.10
C ARG A 138 16.44 -5.16 10.79
N ARG A 139 15.83 -6.16 10.17
CA ARG A 139 16.21 -6.62 8.83
C ARG A 139 15.50 -5.76 7.81
N VAL A 140 16.22 -5.07 6.94
CA VAL A 140 15.61 -4.16 5.97
C VAL A 140 16.11 -4.41 4.57
N ARG A 141 15.19 -4.42 3.61
CA ARG A 141 15.46 -4.48 2.18
C ARG A 141 14.65 -3.41 1.46
N ALA A 142 15.27 -2.73 0.49
CA ALA A 142 14.58 -1.78 -0.35
C ALA A 142 14.59 -2.24 -1.81
N LEU A 143 13.45 -2.10 -2.47
CA LEU A 143 13.31 -2.22 -3.93
C LEU A 143 12.98 -0.84 -4.47
N LEU A 144 13.68 -0.44 -5.53
CA LEU A 144 13.34 0.77 -6.26
C LEU A 144 12.43 0.36 -7.42
N THR A 145 11.23 0.92 -7.47
CA THR A 145 10.24 0.58 -8.50
C THR A 145 9.78 1.83 -9.24
N SER A 146 9.54 1.67 -10.54
CA SER A 146 9.10 2.77 -11.40
C SER A 146 7.69 3.25 -11.02
N MET A 147 7.49 4.56 -11.11
CA MET A 147 6.20 5.25 -11.01
C MET A 147 6.08 6.30 -12.11
N GLU A 148 6.65 6.01 -13.29
CA GLU A 148 6.45 6.77 -14.52
C GLU A 148 4.98 6.66 -15.00
N ALA A 149 4.36 5.49 -14.80
CA ALA A 149 2.94 5.25 -14.99
C ALA A 149 2.30 4.72 -13.69
N PRO A 150 0.97 4.85 -13.53
CA PRO A 150 0.26 4.15 -12.46
C PRO A 150 0.56 2.64 -12.51
N LEU A 151 0.74 2.03 -11.34
CA LEU A 151 0.88 0.58 -11.25
C LEU A 151 -0.50 -0.07 -11.38
N GLY A 152 -0.66 -1.00 -12.32
CA GLY A 152 -1.96 -1.55 -12.68
C GLY A 152 -2.74 -0.63 -13.62
N ARG A 153 -4.07 -0.77 -13.62
CA ARG A 153 -4.99 -0.03 -14.50
C ARG A 153 -5.99 0.81 -13.71
N ALA A 154 -6.22 0.47 -12.44
CA ALA A 154 -7.14 1.15 -11.55
C ALA A 154 -6.44 2.23 -10.72
N VAL A 155 -7.01 3.44 -10.67
CA VAL A 155 -6.55 4.50 -9.76
C VAL A 155 -7.76 5.06 -9.02
N GLY A 156 -7.78 4.92 -7.69
CA GLY A 156 -8.92 5.32 -6.86
C GLY A 156 -9.06 4.46 -5.59
N ASN A 157 -10.30 4.26 -5.14
CA ASN A 157 -10.60 3.49 -3.93
C ASN A 157 -11.23 2.12 -4.25
N ALA A 158 -12.54 2.08 -4.46
CA ALA A 158 -13.27 0.85 -4.77
C ALA A 158 -12.74 0.12 -6.02
N ILE A 159 -12.38 0.87 -7.06
CA ILE A 159 -11.83 0.32 -8.30
C ILE A 159 -10.47 -0.38 -8.08
N GLU A 160 -9.64 0.12 -7.17
CA GLU A 160 -8.38 -0.52 -6.80
C GLU A 160 -8.58 -1.77 -5.94
N VAL A 161 -9.63 -1.81 -5.11
CA VAL A 161 -10.02 -3.04 -4.39
C VAL A 161 -10.46 -4.12 -5.39
N ARG A 162 -11.28 -3.76 -6.38
CA ARG A 162 -11.67 -4.69 -7.46
C ARG A 162 -10.45 -5.23 -8.20
N GLU A 163 -9.52 -4.36 -8.60
CA GLU A 163 -8.28 -4.77 -9.28
C GLU A 163 -7.39 -5.68 -8.41
N ALA A 164 -7.31 -5.40 -7.11
CA ALA A 164 -6.59 -6.26 -6.17
C ALA A 164 -7.22 -7.66 -6.06
N ILE A 165 -8.55 -7.75 -6.00
CA ILE A 165 -9.28 -9.03 -5.99
C ILE A 165 -9.05 -9.79 -7.30
N GLU A 166 -9.18 -9.12 -8.46
CA GLU A 166 -8.91 -9.75 -9.76
C GLU A 166 -7.46 -10.23 -9.87
N THR A 167 -6.50 -9.47 -9.33
CA THR A 167 -5.10 -9.89 -9.27
C THR A 167 -4.93 -11.14 -8.43
N LEU A 168 -5.58 -11.22 -7.26
CA LEU A 168 -5.54 -12.40 -6.39
C LEU A 168 -6.26 -13.62 -7.03
N LYS A 169 -7.23 -13.40 -7.93
CA LYS A 169 -7.88 -14.44 -8.74
C LYS A 169 -7.08 -14.88 -9.98
N GLY A 170 -5.93 -14.26 -10.23
CA GLY A 170 -5.11 -14.56 -11.41
C GLY A 170 -5.50 -13.83 -12.69
N LYS A 171 -6.33 -12.78 -12.60
CA LYS A 171 -6.89 -12.03 -13.74
C LYS A 171 -6.48 -10.55 -13.78
N GLY A 172 -5.63 -10.13 -12.85
CA GLY A 172 -5.19 -8.74 -12.74
C GLY A 172 -4.05 -8.35 -13.70
N PRO A 173 -3.64 -7.07 -13.68
CA PRO A 173 -2.52 -6.57 -14.46
C PRO A 173 -1.20 -7.27 -14.12
N ALA A 174 -0.42 -7.59 -15.15
CA ALA A 174 0.84 -8.33 -14.99
C ALA A 174 1.91 -7.54 -14.21
N ASP A 175 1.99 -6.23 -14.42
CA ASP A 175 2.91 -5.32 -13.74
C ASP A 175 2.62 -5.24 -12.24
N LEU A 176 1.34 -5.14 -11.86
CA LEU A 176 0.92 -5.17 -10.45
C LEU A 176 1.30 -6.50 -9.79
N LEU A 177 1.04 -7.63 -10.46
CA LEU A 177 1.38 -8.95 -9.94
C LEU A 177 2.90 -9.12 -9.79
N GLU A 178 3.68 -8.69 -10.78
CA GLU A 178 5.14 -8.79 -10.76
C GLU A 178 5.72 -8.05 -9.55
N VAL A 179 5.34 -6.78 -9.37
CA VAL A 179 5.80 -5.98 -8.22
C VAL A 179 5.35 -6.61 -6.91
N ALA A 180 4.10 -7.10 -6.83
CA ALA A 180 3.59 -7.73 -5.62
C ALA A 180 4.38 -9.00 -5.23
N LEU A 181 4.66 -9.87 -6.21
CA LEU A 181 5.44 -11.08 -5.99
C LEU A 181 6.88 -10.75 -5.60
N ARG A 182 7.54 -9.80 -6.27
CA ARG A 182 8.91 -9.39 -5.92
C ARG A 182 9.03 -8.86 -4.50
N LEU A 183 8.09 -8.02 -4.06
CA LEU A 183 8.06 -7.52 -2.68
C LEU A 183 7.83 -8.64 -1.67
N ALA A 184 6.91 -9.58 -1.97
CA ALA A 184 6.64 -10.72 -1.10
C ALA A 184 7.85 -11.67 -1.02
N GLU A 185 8.48 -11.97 -2.14
CA GLU A 185 9.69 -12.79 -2.20
C GLU A 185 10.82 -12.20 -1.36
N GLU A 186 11.09 -10.90 -1.43
CA GLU A 186 12.12 -10.24 -0.62
C GLU A 186 11.77 -10.28 0.87
N ALA A 187 10.50 -10.15 1.25
CA ALA A 187 10.07 -10.29 2.64
C ALA A 187 10.29 -11.72 3.16
N LEU A 188 9.99 -12.73 2.35
CA LEU A 188 10.27 -14.14 2.68
C LEU A 188 11.79 -14.38 2.82
N ARG A 189 12.62 -13.82 1.94
CA ARG A 189 14.09 -13.90 2.04
C ARG A 189 14.60 -13.31 3.34
N LEU A 190 14.10 -12.14 3.74
CA LEU A 190 14.48 -11.52 5.01
C LEU A 190 14.11 -12.40 6.22
N GLU A 191 13.04 -13.18 6.11
CA GLU A 191 12.60 -14.11 7.14
C GLU A 191 13.27 -15.50 7.06
N GLY A 192 14.15 -15.73 6.08
CA GLY A 192 14.80 -17.03 5.89
C GLY A 192 13.87 -18.11 5.32
N LEU A 193 12.75 -17.70 4.70
CA LEU A 193 11.77 -18.59 4.09
C LEU A 193 12.01 -18.72 2.58
N ASP A 194 11.52 -19.83 2.00
CA ASP A 194 11.60 -20.09 0.57
C ASP A 194 10.79 -19.05 -0.22
N PRO A 195 11.41 -18.21 -1.08
CA PRO A 195 10.72 -17.16 -1.81
C PRO A 195 9.64 -17.69 -2.77
N SER A 196 9.76 -18.93 -3.24
CA SER A 196 8.75 -19.55 -4.11
C SER A 196 7.40 -19.75 -3.42
N LEU A 197 7.35 -19.67 -2.08
CA LEU A 197 6.09 -19.65 -1.32
C LEU A 197 5.19 -18.49 -1.73
N ALA A 198 5.72 -17.33 -2.12
CA ALA A 198 4.91 -16.20 -2.57
C ALA A 198 4.07 -16.56 -3.81
N ARG A 199 4.72 -17.14 -4.82
CA ARG A 199 4.05 -17.60 -6.04
C ARG A 199 3.08 -18.75 -5.76
N ARG A 200 3.49 -19.75 -4.98
CA ARG A 200 2.60 -20.87 -4.59
C ARG A 200 1.37 -20.40 -3.82
N ALA A 201 1.51 -19.44 -2.92
CA ALA A 201 0.40 -18.87 -2.15
C ALA A 201 -0.62 -18.14 -3.05
N TRP A 202 -0.14 -17.45 -4.09
CA TRP A 202 -0.98 -16.82 -5.10
C TRP A 202 -1.65 -17.85 -6.03
N GLU A 203 -0.89 -18.76 -6.64
CA GLU A 203 -1.40 -19.75 -7.60
C GLU A 203 -2.40 -20.74 -6.98
N SER A 204 -2.24 -21.07 -5.70
CA SER A 204 -3.14 -21.99 -4.99
C SER A 204 -4.49 -21.36 -4.58
N GLY A 205 -4.69 -20.05 -4.77
CA GLY A 205 -5.89 -19.35 -4.30
C GLY A 205 -5.89 -18.99 -2.80
N LYS A 206 -4.93 -19.51 -2.02
CA LYS A 206 -4.84 -19.24 -0.57
C LYS A 206 -4.67 -17.75 -0.25
N ALA A 207 -3.99 -16.99 -1.10
CA ALA A 207 -3.88 -15.54 -0.93
C ALA A 207 -5.27 -14.85 -1.02
N LEU A 208 -6.16 -15.33 -1.88
CA LEU A 208 -7.53 -14.81 -1.97
C LEU A 208 -8.35 -15.16 -0.73
N GLU A 209 -8.27 -16.40 -0.27
CA GLU A 209 -8.92 -16.85 0.98
C GLU A 209 -8.46 -16.02 2.19
N ARG A 210 -7.15 -15.73 2.29
CA ARG A 210 -6.60 -14.87 3.34
C ARG A 210 -7.10 -13.44 3.23
N PHE A 211 -7.27 -12.91 2.03
CA PHE A 211 -7.85 -11.59 1.83
C PHE A 211 -9.31 -11.55 2.30
N GLN A 212 -10.10 -12.56 1.95
CA GLN A 212 -11.51 -12.68 2.38
C GLN A 212 -11.64 -12.76 3.91
N ALA A 213 -10.85 -13.62 4.56
CA ALA A 213 -10.83 -13.76 6.01
C ALA A 213 -10.38 -12.46 6.72
N PHE A 214 -9.44 -11.73 6.12
CA PHE A 214 -9.02 -10.42 6.62
C PHE A 214 -10.14 -9.38 6.54
N LEU A 215 -10.87 -9.32 5.42
CA LEU A 215 -11.98 -8.38 5.28
C LEU A 215 -13.05 -8.65 6.33
N GLU A 216 -13.48 -9.91 6.46
CA GLU A 216 -14.51 -10.33 7.43
C GLU A 216 -14.10 -10.01 8.86
N ALA A 217 -12.86 -10.31 9.24
CA ALA A 217 -12.39 -10.09 10.60
C ALA A 217 -12.30 -8.62 11.02
N GLN A 218 -12.25 -7.71 10.04
CA GLN A 218 -12.28 -6.26 10.26
C GLN A 218 -13.66 -5.66 9.92
N GLY A 219 -14.71 -6.48 9.89
CA GLY A 219 -16.11 -6.07 9.73
C GLY A 219 -16.56 -5.86 8.28
N GLY A 220 -15.66 -6.03 7.31
CA GLY A 220 -15.97 -5.91 5.89
C GLY A 220 -16.81 -7.08 5.40
N ASN A 221 -17.75 -6.81 4.48
CA ASN A 221 -18.54 -7.85 3.83
C ASN A 221 -17.65 -8.69 2.88
N PRO A 222 -17.33 -9.96 3.20
CA PRO A 222 -16.40 -10.76 2.41
C PRO A 222 -16.93 -11.08 1.01
N ARG A 223 -18.25 -10.98 0.79
CA ARG A 223 -18.90 -11.26 -0.50
C ARG A 223 -18.45 -10.32 -1.62
N VAL A 224 -17.76 -9.22 -1.30
CA VAL A 224 -17.13 -8.37 -2.32
C VAL A 224 -16.11 -9.13 -3.18
N VAL A 225 -15.59 -10.26 -2.68
CA VAL A 225 -14.67 -11.10 -3.43
C VAL A 225 -15.37 -11.77 -4.61
N GLU A 226 -16.65 -12.12 -4.49
CA GLU A 226 -17.45 -12.76 -5.54
C GLU A 226 -18.37 -11.78 -6.28
N ASP A 227 -18.88 -10.75 -5.59
CA ASP A 227 -19.87 -9.80 -6.09
C ASP A 227 -19.38 -8.35 -5.99
N PHE A 228 -18.91 -7.82 -7.12
CA PHE A 228 -18.44 -6.44 -7.21
C PHE A 228 -19.54 -5.39 -7.19
N SER A 229 -20.83 -5.75 -7.26
CA SER A 229 -21.92 -4.77 -7.08
C SER A 229 -21.87 -4.12 -5.69
N LEU A 230 -21.27 -4.80 -4.72
CA LEU A 230 -21.01 -4.31 -3.36
C LEU A 230 -19.88 -3.27 -3.27
N LEU A 231 -19.13 -3.05 -4.35
CA LEU A 231 -18.08 -2.04 -4.49
C LEU A 231 -18.50 -1.03 -5.57
N PRO A 232 -19.53 -0.19 -5.36
CA PRO A 232 -20.12 0.64 -6.41
C PRO A 232 -19.09 1.58 -7.02
N LEU A 233 -19.19 1.78 -8.34
CA LEU A 233 -18.41 2.74 -9.10
C LEU A 233 -19.33 3.88 -9.57
N GLY A 234 -18.73 5.04 -9.87
CA GLY A 234 -19.46 6.15 -10.49
C GLY A 234 -19.85 5.87 -11.95
N GLU A 235 -20.47 6.86 -12.58
CA GLU A 235 -20.77 6.82 -14.01
C GLU A 235 -19.50 6.63 -14.84
N GLU A 236 -19.54 5.70 -15.81
CA GLU A 236 -18.42 5.42 -16.70
C GLU A 236 -18.46 6.35 -17.91
N LEU A 237 -17.41 7.16 -18.06
CA LEU A 237 -17.22 8.02 -19.22
C LEU A 237 -15.91 7.63 -19.93
N PRO A 238 -15.97 7.06 -21.15
CA PRO A 238 -14.77 6.66 -21.87
C PRO A 238 -14.01 7.88 -22.40
N LEU A 239 -12.69 7.88 -22.22
CA LEU A 239 -11.78 8.86 -22.82
C LEU A 239 -11.11 8.25 -24.06
N ALA A 240 -11.62 8.59 -25.24
CA ALA A 240 -11.05 8.13 -26.51
C ALA A 240 -9.81 8.95 -26.90
N SER A 241 -8.85 8.30 -27.57
CA SER A 241 -7.69 9.00 -28.12
C SER A 241 -8.10 9.89 -29.30
N GLU A 242 -7.63 11.13 -29.31
CA GLU A 242 -7.83 12.06 -30.43
C GLU A 242 -6.87 11.80 -31.60
N LYS A 243 -5.89 10.90 -31.41
CA LYS A 243 -4.82 10.62 -32.38
C LYS A 243 -4.46 9.14 -32.38
N GLU A 244 -3.96 8.66 -33.51
CA GLU A 244 -3.35 7.34 -33.63
C GLU A 244 -1.89 7.37 -33.14
N GLY A 245 -1.39 6.24 -32.62
CA GLY A 245 0.00 6.11 -32.21
C GLY A 245 0.22 5.04 -31.14
N VAL A 246 1.39 5.09 -30.52
CA VAL A 246 1.79 4.21 -29.40
C VAL A 246 1.92 5.06 -28.15
N VAL A 247 1.23 4.67 -27.08
CA VAL A 247 1.33 5.34 -25.77
C VAL A 247 2.79 5.32 -25.30
N GLN A 248 3.39 6.51 -25.19
CA GLN A 248 4.76 6.67 -24.67
C GLN A 248 4.78 6.92 -23.17
N GLU A 249 3.73 7.52 -22.63
CA GLU A 249 3.66 7.94 -21.24
C GLU A 249 2.21 7.98 -20.76
N VAL A 250 2.00 7.60 -19.50
CA VAL A 250 0.77 7.87 -18.74
C VAL A 250 1.19 8.54 -17.44
N ASP A 251 1.21 9.86 -17.39
CA ASP A 251 1.71 10.63 -16.25
C ASP A 251 0.91 10.30 -14.96
N ALA A 252 1.52 9.52 -14.07
CA ALA A 252 0.90 9.07 -12.83
C ALA A 252 0.47 10.22 -11.91
N TYR A 253 1.21 11.34 -11.93
CA TYR A 253 0.87 12.52 -11.13
C TYR A 253 -0.40 13.19 -11.66
N ARG A 254 -0.49 13.37 -12.99
CA ARG A 254 -1.69 13.94 -13.63
C ARG A 254 -2.93 13.05 -13.47
N VAL A 255 -2.77 11.73 -13.55
CA VAL A 255 -3.86 10.78 -13.27
C VAL A 255 -4.32 10.91 -11.81
N GLY A 256 -3.38 11.00 -10.86
CA GLY A 256 -3.71 11.24 -9.45
C GLY A 256 -4.47 12.56 -9.22
N LEU A 257 -4.09 13.63 -9.92
CA LEU A 257 -4.83 14.91 -9.89
C LEU A 257 -6.23 14.80 -10.51
N ALA A 258 -6.40 14.00 -11.56
CA ALA A 258 -7.71 13.74 -12.14
C ALA A 258 -8.63 13.01 -11.13
N VAL A 259 -8.11 12.00 -10.43
CA VAL A 259 -8.87 11.32 -9.36
C VAL A 259 -9.22 12.27 -8.23
N LEU A 260 -8.31 13.17 -7.83
CA LEU A 260 -8.59 14.22 -6.85
C LEU A 260 -9.69 15.17 -7.32
N ALA A 261 -9.69 15.56 -8.60
CA ALA A 261 -10.73 16.42 -9.18
C ALA A 261 -12.11 15.74 -9.21
N LEU A 262 -12.14 14.41 -9.36
CA LEU A 262 -13.35 13.59 -9.29
C LEU A 262 -13.81 13.27 -7.86
N GLY A 263 -13.10 13.75 -6.83
CA GLY A 263 -13.44 13.50 -5.42
C GLY A 263 -12.95 12.16 -4.87
N GLY A 264 -12.07 11.45 -5.58
CA GLY A 264 -11.47 10.19 -5.11
C GLY A 264 -10.31 10.38 -4.11
N GLY A 265 -9.91 11.62 -3.83
CA GLY A 265 -8.85 11.99 -2.89
C GLY A 265 -9.22 13.23 -2.08
N ARG A 266 -8.36 13.60 -1.12
CA ARG A 266 -8.60 14.69 -0.16
C ARG A 266 -7.62 15.85 -0.39
N ARG A 267 -8.11 17.09 -0.29
CA ARG A 267 -7.26 18.29 -0.36
C ARG A 267 -6.72 18.67 1.01
N LYS A 268 -7.51 18.45 2.06
CA LYS A 268 -7.14 18.69 3.45
C LYS A 268 -7.34 17.44 4.29
N LYS A 269 -6.51 17.31 5.32
CA LYS A 269 -6.65 16.25 6.32
C LYS A 269 -8.03 16.33 6.98
N GLY A 270 -8.78 15.22 6.97
CA GLY A 270 -10.08 15.09 7.63
C GLY A 270 -11.31 15.34 6.76
N GLU A 271 -11.15 15.70 5.48
CA GLU A 271 -12.28 15.75 4.53
C GLU A 271 -12.85 14.33 4.29
N ALA A 272 -14.08 14.20 3.79
CA ALA A 272 -14.69 12.91 3.44
C ALA A 272 -14.32 12.51 2.00
#